data_AF-A0A381P0D6-F1
#
_entry.id   AF-A0A381P0D6-F1
#
_cell.length_a   1.000
_cell.length_b   1.000
_cell.length_c   1.000
_cell.angle_alpha   90.00
_cell.angle_beta   90.00
_cell.angle_gamma   90.00
#
_symmetry.space_group_name_H-M   'P 1'
#
loop_
_entity.id
_entity.type
_entity.pdbx_description
1 polymer ?
#
loop_
_entity_poly.entity_id
_entity_poly.type
_entity_poly.pdbx_seq_one_letter_code
_entity_poly.pdbx_strand_id
1 'polypeptide(L)' 'MNQSNQYAFKVDINSTKKEIKKAVEAYFSVEVNKVRVLKVKGKTKRSRHRIKQRPNWKKAYVSVAEGQSIDVGIE' A
#
# COMPACT_ATOMS: atom_id res chain seq x y z
N MET A 1 21.00 9.39 1.30
CA MET A 1 20.22 8.59 2.28
C MET A 1 19.55 7.47 1.53
N ASN A 2 19.71 6.22 1.95
CA ASN A 2 19.26 5.02 1.23
C ASN A 2 17.79 5.14 0.78
N GLN A 3 17.61 5.45 -0.50
CA GLN A 3 16.32 5.51 -1.17
C GLN A 3 15.92 4.05 -1.46
N SER A 4 15.61 3.31 -0.39
CA SER A 4 15.21 1.91 -0.50
C SER A 4 14.07 1.82 -1.51
N ASN A 5 14.20 0.97 -2.52
CA ASN A 5 13.25 0.78 -3.64
C ASN A 5 11.92 0.20 -3.16
N GLN A 6 11.24 0.94 -2.29
CA GLN A 6 10.09 0.54 -1.49
C GLN A 6 8.96 1.53 -1.71
N TYR A 7 7.84 1.00 -2.19
CA TYR A 7 6.64 1.77 -2.47
C TYR A 7 5.53 1.39 -1.50
N ALA A 8 4.70 2.36 -1.13
CA ALA A 8 3.59 2.16 -0.20
C ALA A 8 2.25 2.30 -0.92
N PHE A 9 1.47 1.22 -0.93
CA PHE A 9 0.15 1.18 -1.55
C PHE A 9 -0.96 1.11 -0.50
N LYS A 10 -2.08 1.75 -0.81
CA LYS A 10 -3.37 1.52 -0.14
C LYS A 10 -4.06 0.37 -0.85
N VAL A 11 -4.27 -0.73 -0.13
CA VAL A 11 -4.86 -1.95 -0.68
C VAL A 11 -6.08 -2.37 0.12
N ASP A 12 -6.86 -3.31 -0.44
CA ASP A 12 -8.05 -3.86 0.19
C ASP A 12 -7.72 -4.64 1.48
N ILE A 13 -8.64 -4.61 2.46
CA ILE A 13 -8.44 -5.26 3.76
C ILE A 13 -8.41 -6.79 3.69
N ASN A 14 -9.01 -7.39 2.67
CA ASN A 14 -9.09 -8.85 2.53
C ASN A 14 -7.95 -9.42 1.67
N SER A 15 -7.25 -8.57 0.92
CA SER A 15 -6.14 -9.00 0.04
C SER A 15 -4.99 -9.76 0.73
N THR A 16 -4.50 -10.84 0.13
CA THR A 16 -3.33 -11.57 0.64
C THR A 16 -2.01 -10.99 0.09
N LYS A 17 -0.88 -11.27 0.75
CA LYS A 17 0.45 -10.82 0.25
C LYS A 17 0.76 -11.34 -1.16
N LYS A 18 0.30 -12.55 -1.49
CA LYS A 18 0.52 -13.19 -2.80
C LYS A 18 -0.28 -12.48 -3.90
N GLU A 19 -1.53 -12.11 -3.61
CA GLU A 19 -2.36 -11.33 -4.53
C GLU A 19 -1.77 -9.94 -4.77
N ILE A 20 -1.36 -9.24 -3.71
CA ILE A 20 -0.76 -7.91 -3.82
C ILE A 20 0.51 -7.97 -4.68
N LYS A 21 1.36 -8.99 -4.47
CA LYS A 21 2.56 -9.20 -5.28
C LYS A 21 2.19 -9.33 -6.77
N LYS A 22 1.33 -10.30 -7.11
CA LYS A 22 0.92 -10.55 -8.50
C LYS A 22 0.27 -9.33 -9.15
N ALA A 23 -0.58 -8.61 -8.43
CA ALA A 23 -1.28 -7.45 -8.94
C ALA A 23 -0.31 -6.30 -9.26
N VAL A 24 0.67 -6.03 -8.39
CA VAL A 24 1.68 -4.99 -8.62
C VAL A 24 2.60 -5.37 -9.77
N GLU A 25 3.05 -6.62 -9.83
CA GLU A 25 3.89 -7.12 -10.93
C GLU A 25 3.17 -7.00 -12.28
N ALA A 26 1.90 -7.40 -12.35
CA ALA A 26 1.12 -7.34 -13.58
C ALA A 26 0.78 -5.91 -14.02
N TYR A 27 0.43 -5.03 -13.07
CA TYR A 27 -0.01 -3.67 -13.41
C TYR A 27 1.16 -2.75 -13.77
N PHE A 28 2.29 -2.86 -13.07
CA PHE A 28 3.44 -2.00 -13.28
C PHE A 28 4.56 -2.65 -14.11
N SER A 29 4.40 -3.92 -14.50
CA SER A 29 5.42 -4.69 -15.24
C SER A 29 6.79 -4.67 -14.56
N VAL A 30 6.79 -4.75 -13.22
CA VAL A 30 7.99 -4.78 -12.37
C VAL A 30 8.14 -6.11 -11.65
N GLU A 31 9.33 -6.40 -11.14
CA GLU A 31 9.62 -7.56 -10.32
C GLU A 31 9.59 -7.19 -8.83
N VAL A 32 8.80 -7.93 -8.04
CA VAL A 32 8.61 -7.65 -6.61
C VAL A 32 9.39 -8.64 -5.74
N ASN A 33 10.38 -8.12 -5.02
CA ASN A 33 11.20 -8.89 -4.08
C ASN A 33 10.44 -9.27 -2.81
N LYS A 34 9.76 -8.30 -2.19
CA LYS A 34 9.16 -8.52 -0.86
C LYS A 34 7.95 -7.63 -0.63
N VAL A 35 6.91 -8.20 -0.03
CA VAL A 35 5.70 -7.47 0.39
C VAL A 35 5.53 -7.56 1.90
N ARG A 36 5.39 -6.40 2.55
CA ARG A 36 5.05 -6.24 3.97
C ARG A 36 3.70 -5.53 4.06
N VAL A 37 2.79 -6.05 4.86
CA VAL A 37 1.44 -5.48 5.00
C VAL A 37 1.11 -5.21 6.45
N LEU A 38 0.30 -4.18 6.69
CA LEU A 38 -0.26 -3.87 8.00
C LEU A 38 -1.66 -3.29 7.85
N LYS A 39 -2.53 -3.56 8.82
CA LYS A 39 -3.88 -3.00 8.88
C LYS A 39 -3.82 -1.64 9.59
N VAL A 40 -4.16 -0.58 8.87
CA VAL A 40 -4.24 0.79 9.41
C VAL A 40 -5.65 1.01 9.94
N LYS A 41 -5.74 1.30 11.25
CA LYS A 41 -7.00 1.71 11.86
C LYS A 41 -7.41 3.09 11.36
N GLY A 42 -8.65 3.22 10.94
CA GLY A 42 -9.21 4.49 10.53
C GLY A 42 -9.31 5.46 11.72
N LYS A 43 -8.95 6.72 11.47
CA LYS A 43 -8.97 7.77 12.49
C LYS A 43 -10.40 8.06 12.93
N THR A 44 -10.65 8.01 14.23
CA THR A 44 -11.90 8.49 14.84
C THR A 44 -11.91 10.01 14.78
N LYS A 45 -13.02 10.57 14.30
CA LYS A 45 -13.23 12.00 14.11
C LYS A 45 -14.56 12.39 14.75
N ARG A 46 -14.54 13.47 15.52
CA ARG A 46 -15.75 14.06 16.10
C ARG A 46 -16.26 15.17 15.19
N SER A 47 -17.53 15.11 14.84
CA SER A 47 -18.31 16.23 14.33
C SER A 47 -19.16 16.79 15.47
N ARG A 48 -19.71 18.01 15.30
CA ARG A 48 -20.51 18.72 16.32
C ARG A 48 -21.58 17.83 16.95
N HIS A 49 -22.22 16.96 16.16
CA HIS A 49 -23.34 16.13 16.60
C HIS A 49 -23.04 14.64 16.72
N ARG A 50 -21.92 14.12 16.16
CA ARG A 50 -21.63 12.67 16.11
C ARG A 50 -20.14 12.37 16.10
N ILE A 51 -19.76 11.25 16.68
CA ILE A 51 -18.43 10.64 16.51
C ILE A 51 -18.52 9.65 15.35
N LYS A 52 -17.64 9.78 14.36
CA LYS A 52 -17.53 8.87 13.21
C LYS A 52 -16.11 8.34 13.09
N GLN A 53 -15.95 7.09 12.69
CA GLN A 53 -14.66 6.51 12.36
C GLN A 53 -14.49 6.44 10.85
N ARG A 54 -13.30 6.81 10.34
CA ARG A 54 -12.94 6.53 8.94
C ARG A 54 -12.82 5.02 8.72
N PRO A 55 -13.03 4.51 7.50
CA PRO A 55 -12.82 3.09 7.22
C PRO A 55 -11.36 2.70 7.50
N ASN A 56 -11.19 1.52 8.06
CA ASN A 56 -9.88 0.88 8.12
C ASN A 56 -9.40 0.60 6.70
N TRP A 57 -8.09 0.54 6.50
CA TRP A 57 -7.50 0.13 5.23
C TRP A 57 -6.24 -0.70 5.48
N LYS A 58 -5.70 -1.34 4.46
CA LYS A 58 -4.44 -2.07 4.56
C LYS A 58 -3.36 -1.31 3.81
N LYS A 59 -2.23 -1.06 4.48
CA LYS A 59 -1.05 -0.46 3.88
C LYS A 59 -0.09 -1.58 3.49
N ALA A 60 0.35 -1.58 2.24
CA ALA A 60 1.32 -2.53 1.72
C ALA A 60 2.62 -1.81 1.35
N TYR A 61 3.73 -2.19 1.98
CA TYR A 61 5.07 -1.82 1.57
C TYR A 61 5.61 -2.89 0.62
N VAL A 62 5.94 -2.48 -0.59
CA VAL A 62 6.38 -3.36 -1.67
C VAL A 62 7.80 -2.98 -2.05
N SER A 63 8.73 -3.91 -1.88
CA SER A 63 10.12 -3.79 -2.31
C SER A 63 10.25 -4.32 -3.73
N VAL A 64 10.69 -3.47 -4.64
CA VAL A 64 10.91 -3.78 -6.06
C VAL A 64 12.38 -4.18 -6.29
N ALA A 65 12.66 -4.90 -7.36
CA ALA A 65 14.01 -5.19 -7.82
C ALA A 65 14.85 -3.92 -8.03
N GLU A 66 16.17 -4.07 -7.96
CA GLU A 66 17.10 -2.96 -8.18
C GLU A 66 17.04 -2.49 -9.63
N GLY A 67 17.13 -1.18 -9.87
CA GLY A 67 17.08 -0.59 -11.21
C GLY A 67 15.66 -0.40 -11.79
N GLN A 68 14.63 -0.99 -11.19
CA GLN A 68 13.25 -0.75 -11.57
C GLN A 68 12.63 0.36 -10.71
N SER A 69 11.81 1.20 -11.33
CA SER A 69 11.08 2.27 -10.64
C SER A 69 9.61 2.23 -11.02
N ILE A 70 8.75 2.58 -10.07
CA ILE A 70 7.31 2.72 -10.30
C ILE A 70 7.06 4.21 -10.43
N ASP A 71 6.57 4.64 -11.60
CA ASP A 71 6.08 6.00 -11.75
C ASP A 71 4.74 6.13 -11.03
N VAL A 72 4.71 6.93 -9.97
CA VAL A 72 3.52 7.15 -9.16
C VAL A 72 2.93 8.48 -9.60
N GLY A 73 1.95 8.42 -10.50
CA GLY A 73 1.18 9.60 -10.89
C GLY A 73 0.55 10.22 -9.63
N ILE A 74 1.02 11.42 -9.28
CA ILE A 74 0.48 12.18 -8.15
C ILE A 74 -0.79 12.87 -8.65
N GLU A 75 -1.94 12.23 -8.47
CA GLU A 75 -3.25 12.89 -8.46
C GLU A 75 -3.92 12.77 -7.08
#